data_AF-A0A914AGS6-F1
#
_entry.id   AF-A0A914AGS6-F1
#
_cell.length_a   1.000
_cell.length_b   1.000
_cell.length_c   1.000
_cell.angle_alpha   90.00
_cell.angle_beta   90.00
_cell.angle_gamma   90.00
#
_symmetry.space_group_name_H-M   'P 1'
#
loop_
_entity.id
_entity.type
_entity.pdbx_description
1 polymer ?
#
loop_
_entity_poly.entity_id
_entity_poly.type
_entity_poly.pdbx_seq_one_letter_code
_entity_poly.pdbx_strand_id
1 'polypeptide(L)' 'MRNSNSSSVFTQVVNLLNALHTLFDAIISNYDVYKVESIDDAYMLVSCLLIRNGSRHAGMIASTAWHLLEGVDS' A
#
# COMPACT_ATOMS: atom_id res chain seq x y z
N MET A 1 0.93 15.21 38.48
CA MET A 1 0.66 15.15 37.02
C MET A 1 1.08 13.77 36.54
N ARG A 2 0.12 12.94 36.09
CA ARG A 2 0.41 11.59 35.59
C ARG A 2 1.18 11.73 34.28
N ASN A 3 2.34 11.08 34.21
CA ASN A 3 3.20 11.06 33.04
C ASN A 3 2.51 10.22 31.95
N SER A 4 1.91 10.89 30.95
CA SER A 4 1.22 10.28 29.81
C SER A 4 2.24 9.70 28.80
N ASN A 5 3.02 8.69 29.23
CA ASN A 5 3.99 8.01 28.37
C ASN A 5 3.44 6.72 27.74
N SER A 6 2.18 6.35 28.00
CA SER A 6 1.52 5.20 27.38
C SER A 6 0.83 5.52 26.05
N SER A 7 0.64 6.79 25.72
CA SER A 7 -0.01 7.25 24.48
C SER A 7 0.95 7.49 23.31
N SER A 8 2.26 7.48 23.54
CA SER A 8 3.27 7.74 22.50
C SER A 8 3.51 6.52 21.61
N VAL A 9 3.59 5.31 22.17
CA VAL A 9 3.80 4.07 21.39
C VAL A 9 2.59 3.76 20.50
N PHE A 10 1.38 3.93 21.02
CA PHE A 10 0.16 3.77 20.24
C PHE A 10 0.12 4.76 19.06
N THR A 11 0.42 6.03 19.32
CA THR A 11 0.52 7.05 18.28
C THR A 11 1.63 6.74 17.26
N GLN A 12 2.76 6.19 17.70
CA GLN A 12 3.85 5.77 16.81
C GLN A 12 3.43 4.62 15.88
N VAL A 13 2.72 3.60 16.40
CA VAL A 13 2.22 2.49 15.57
C VAL A 13 1.18 2.99 14.56
N VAL A 14 0.28 3.88 14.97
CA VAL A 14 -0.68 4.51 14.05
C VAL A 14 0.02 5.34 12.97
N ASN A 15 1.03 6.12 13.35
CA ASN A 15 1.82 6.89 12.38
C ASN A 15 2.62 6.01 11.43
N LEU A 16 3.14 4.87 11.90
CA LEU A 16 3.83 3.87 11.08
C LEU A 16 2.88 3.25 10.05
N LEU A 17 1.70 2.79 10.49
CA LEU A 17 0.67 2.23 9.61
C LEU A 17 0.23 3.26 8.56
N ASN A 18 -0.03 4.50 8.99
CA ASN A 18 -0.40 5.58 8.08
C ASN A 18 0.70 5.90 7.06
N ALA A 19 1.97 5.90 7.48
CA ALA A 19 3.10 6.12 6.57
C ALA A 19 3.23 5.00 5.54
N LEU A 20 3.06 3.74 5.97
CA LEU A 20 3.09 2.57 5.11
C LEU A 20 1.93 2.59 4.09
N HIS A 21 0.71 2.91 4.52
CA HIS A 21 -0.43 3.06 3.61
C HIS A 21 -0.21 4.18 2.60
N THR A 22 0.36 5.30 3.03
CA THR A 22 0.69 6.42 2.13
C THR A 22 1.77 6.04 1.12
N LEU A 23 2.79 5.27 1.52
CA LEU A 23 3.84 4.76 0.64
C LEU A 23 3.25 3.82 -0.42
N PHE A 24 2.39 2.89 0.00
CA PHE A 24 1.72 1.97 -0.91
C PHE A 24 0.80 2.71 -1.88
N ASP A 25 -0.02 3.65 -1.40
CA ASP A 25 -0.89 4.46 -2.26
C ASP A 25 -0.08 5.29 -3.27
N ALA A 26 1.07 5.84 -2.87
CA ALA A 26 1.95 6.56 -3.76
C ALA A 26 2.52 5.66 -4.87
N ILE A 27 3.01 4.47 -4.53
CA ILE A 27 3.54 3.50 -5.49
C ILE A 27 2.44 3.03 -6.45
N ILE A 28 1.27 2.66 -5.91
CA ILE A 28 0.14 2.16 -6.71
C ILE A 28 -0.42 3.26 -7.62
N SER A 29 -0.46 4.52 -7.19
CA SER A 29 -0.94 5.64 -8.00
C SER A 29 -0.16 5.85 -9.31
N ASN A 30 1.09 5.37 -9.35
CA ASN A 30 1.96 5.49 -10.52
C ASN A 30 1.77 4.35 -11.54
N TYR A 31 0.94 3.35 -11.21
CA TYR A 31 0.59 2.23 -12.09
C TYR A 31 -0.93 2.19 -12.34
N ASP A 32 -1.35 1.64 -13.48
CA ASP A 32 -2.77 1.37 -13.81
C ASP A 32 -3.31 0.16 -13.01
N VAL A 33 -3.19 0.25 -11.68
CA VAL A 33 -3.56 -0.78 -10.71
C VAL A 33 -4.52 -0.15 -9.71
N TYR A 34 -5.68 -0.78 -9.53
CA TYR A 34 -6.71 -0.32 -8.62
C TYR A 34 -6.61 -1.06 -7.30
N LYS A 35 -6.66 -0.31 -6.20
CA LYS A 35 -6.81 -0.88 -4.86
C LYS A 35 -8.20 -1.49 -4.74
N VAL A 36 -8.27 -2.82 -4.69
CA VAL A 36 -9.49 -3.55 -4.37
C VAL A 36 -9.40 -3.88 -2.89
N GLU A 37 -10.14 -3.15 -2.06
CA GLU A 37 -10.17 -3.48 -0.65
C GLU A 37 -10.85 -4.83 -0.43
N SER A 38 -10.25 -5.67 0.40
CA SER A 38 -10.85 -6.92 0.85
C SER A 38 -10.50 -7.12 2.32
N ILE A 39 -11.32 -6.51 3.17
CA ILE A 39 -11.55 -6.72 4.62
C ILE A 39 -10.34 -7.17 5.47
N ASP A 40 -10.03 -6.35 6.48
CA ASP A 40 -8.99 -6.54 7.51
C ASP A 40 -7.55 -6.55 6.96
N ASP A 41 -7.00 -7.74 6.70
CA ASP A 41 -5.55 -7.94 6.54
C ASP A 41 -5.11 -8.11 5.08
N ALA A 42 -6.04 -8.17 4.14
CA ALA A 42 -5.73 -8.39 2.72
C ALA A 42 -5.79 -7.10 1.91
N TYR A 43 -4.61 -6.64 1.49
CA TYR A 43 -4.47 -5.64 0.44
C TYR A 43 -4.51 -6.32 -0.92
N MET A 44 -5.66 -6.23 -1.61
CA MET A 44 -5.78 -6.74 -2.98
C MET A 44 -5.58 -5.61 -4.00
N LEU A 45 -4.80 -5.92 -5.03
CA LEU A 45 -4.49 -5.00 -6.12
C LEU A 45 -4.94 -5.63 -7.42
N VAL A 46 -5.73 -4.91 -8.20
CA VAL A 46 -6.26 -5.40 -9.49
C VAL A 46 -5.98 -4.38 -10.57
N SER A 47 -5.24 -4.79 -11.58
CA SER A 47 -5.10 -3.99 -12.81
C SER A 47 -6.26 -4.27 -13.79
N CYS A 48 -6.57 -3.32 -14.68
CA CYS A 48 -7.56 -3.42 -15.76
C CYS A 48 -9.05 -3.28 -15.38
N LEU A 49 -9.41 -2.61 -14.27
CA LEU A 49 -10.82 -2.47 -13.87
C LEU A 49 -11.65 -1.57 -14.80
N LEU A 50 -11.05 -0.49 -15.34
CA LEU A 50 -11.74 0.47 -16.23
C LEU A 50 -11.29 0.39 -17.70
N ILE A 51 -10.07 -0.06 -17.99
CA ILE A 51 -9.51 -0.17 -19.34
C ILE A 51 -8.89 -1.56 -19.51
N ARG A 52 -9.32 -2.33 -20.50
CA ARG A 52 -8.75 -3.65 -20.82
C ARG A 52 -7.31 -3.48 -21.34
N ASN A 53 -6.32 -3.70 -20.48
CA ASN A 53 -4.91 -3.54 -20.83
C ASN A 53 -4.28 -4.80 -21.47
N GLY A 54 -5.07 -5.61 -22.18
CA GLY A 54 -4.61 -6.81 -22.89
C GLY A 54 -3.73 -7.75 -22.04
N SER A 55 -2.57 -8.14 -22.57
CA SER A 55 -1.56 -8.98 -21.89
C SER A 55 -0.62 -8.20 -20.96
N ARG A 56 -0.74 -6.86 -20.87
CA ARG A 56 0.12 -6.03 -20.01
C ARG A 56 -0.24 -6.10 -18.53
N HIS A 57 -1.40 -6.68 -18.20
CA HIS A 57 -1.87 -6.87 -16.83
C HIS A 57 -0.82 -7.55 -15.93
N ALA A 58 -0.28 -8.68 -16.38
CA ALA A 58 0.72 -9.43 -15.61
C ALA A 58 2.01 -8.62 -15.41
N GLY A 59 2.44 -7.87 -16.42
CA GLY A 59 3.64 -7.01 -16.35
C GLY A 59 3.48 -5.84 -15.38
N MET A 60 2.30 -5.21 -15.34
CA MET A 60 2.04 -4.13 -14.40
C MET A 60 1.95 -4.64 -12.96
N ILE A 61 1.26 -5.76 -12.71
CA ILE A 61 1.21 -6.36 -11.36
C ILE A 61 2.61 -6.78 -10.89
N ALA A 62 3.41 -7.40 -11.75
CA ALA A 62 4.80 -7.77 -11.41
C ALA A 62 5.67 -6.54 -11.10
N SER A 63 5.53 -5.46 -11.88
CA SER A 63 6.29 -4.22 -11.67
C SER A 63 5.85 -3.50 -10.39
N THR A 64 4.55 -3.43 -10.12
CA THR A 64 4.04 -2.84 -8.87
C THR A 64 4.48 -3.65 -7.66
N ALA A 65 4.47 -4.99 -7.72
CA ALA A 65 5.00 -5.84 -6.65
C ALA A 65 6.51 -5.63 -6.40
N TRP A 66 7.30 -5.47 -7.47
CA TRP A 66 8.72 -5.16 -7.37
C TRP A 66 8.97 -3.82 -6.66
N HIS A 67 8.28 -2.76 -7.07
CA HIS A 67 8.42 -1.43 -6.47
C HIS A 67 7.92 -1.37 -5.03
N LEU A 68 6.89 -2.14 -4.68
CA LEU A 68 6.43 -2.29 -3.30
C LEU A 68 7.49 -2.96 -2.42
N LEU A 69 8.19 -3.98 -2.94
CA LEU A 69 9.29 -4.64 -2.21
C LEU A 69 10.47 -3.69 -2.01
N GLU A 70 10.92 -2.98 -3.05
CA GLU A 70 12.02 -2.01 -2.91
C GLU A 70 11.69 -0.85 -1.95
N GLY A 71 10.44 -0.38 -1.96
CA GLY A 71 10.00 0.70 -1.07
C GLY A 71 9.96 0.32 0.41
N VAL A 72 9.92 -0.98 0.74
CA VAL A 72 9.92 -1.49 2.12
C VAL A 72 11.36 -1.78 2.60
N ASP A 73 12.27 -2.09 1.68
CA ASP A 73 13.67 -2.45 1.98
C ASP A 73 14.63 -1.22 2.00
N SER A 74 14.10 0.00 1.82
CA SER A 74 14.86 1.27 1.73
C SER A 74 14.79 2.15 2.97
#